data_AF-A0A822HHG3-F1
#
_entry.id   AF-A0A822HHG3-F1
#
_cell.length_a   1.000
_cell.length_b   1.000
_cell.length_c   1.000
_cell.angle_alpha   90.00
_cell.angle_beta   90.00
_cell.angle_gamma   90.00
#
_symmetry.space_group_name_H-M   'P 1'
#
loop_
_entity.id
_entity.type
_entity.pdbx_description
1 polymer ?
#
loop_
_entity_poly.entity_id
_entity_poly.type
_entity_poly.pdbx_seq_one_letter_code
_entity_poly.pdbx_strand_id
1 'polypeptide(L)'
;LREYRIIGRKLPSPTLKKPPLYEMHIYAPDEVQAKSRFWFFLRQLKRVKKSAGEIVECKVINERKPLTVKNFGIWLRYDSRSGTHNMYREYRDLTRALAVTQCYRDMGAKHRARPSTIQIMKIKRLPAKECRRPHVTQFHDSKI
;
A
#
# COMPACT_ATOMS: atom_id res chain seq x y z
N LEU A 1 -6.18 -4.25 8.12
CA LEU A 1 -6.57 -3.74 6.78
C LEU A 1 -6.72 -4.92 5.84
N ARG A 2 -7.45 -4.77 4.73
CA ARG A 2 -7.51 -5.73 3.61
C ARG A 2 -6.76 -5.16 2.41
N GLU A 3 -6.18 -6.02 1.59
CA GLU A 3 -5.54 -5.62 0.33
C GLU A 3 -6.55 -5.70 -0.81
N TYR A 4 -6.69 -4.63 -1.58
CA TYR A 4 -7.55 -4.55 -2.76
C TYR A 4 -6.71 -4.28 -4.00
N ARG A 5 -6.90 -5.10 -5.02
CA ARG A 5 -6.51 -4.81 -6.40
C ARG A 5 -7.62 -4.03 -7.05
N ILE A 6 -7.36 -2.78 -7.41
CA ILE A 6 -8.33 -1.93 -8.10
C ILE A 6 -7.77 -1.57 -9.47
N ILE A 7 -8.56 -1.87 -10.50
CA ILE A 7 -8.29 -1.49 -11.88
C ILE A 7 -9.34 -0.48 -12.29
N GLY A 8 -8.91 0.68 -12.79
CA GLY A 8 -9.81 1.72 -13.30
C GLY A 8 -9.22 2.43 -14.50
N ARG A 9 -10.08 3.15 -15.22
CA ARG A 9 -9.70 3.91 -16.41
C ARG A 9 -10.52 5.19 -16.53
N LYS A 10 -10.07 6.08 -17.41
CA LYS A 10 -10.89 7.21 -17.88
C LYS A 10 -12.03 6.65 -18.74
N LEU A 11 -13.19 7.31 -18.75
CA LEU A 11 -14.26 6.94 -19.68
C LEU A 11 -13.77 7.14 -21.14
N PRO A 12 -14.07 6.19 -22.04
CA PRO A 12 -13.78 6.34 -23.46
C PRO A 12 -14.43 7.61 -24.03
N SER A 13 -13.71 8.33 -24.90
CA SER A 13 -14.22 9.50 -25.63
C SER A 13 -14.02 9.31 -27.13
N PRO A 14 -14.70 10.09 -28.00
CA PRO A 14 -14.48 10.02 -29.45
C PRO A 14 -13.01 10.21 -29.83
N THR A 15 -12.29 11.05 -29.08
CA THR A 15 -10.85 11.31 -29.21
C THR A 15 -9.96 10.21 -28.63
N LEU A 16 -10.40 9.49 -27.60
CA LEU A 16 -9.64 8.43 -26.93
C LEU A 16 -10.54 7.19 -26.73
N LYS A 17 -10.65 6.38 -27.79
CA LYS A 17 -11.51 5.19 -27.82
C LYS A 17 -11.06 4.09 -26.85
N LYS A 18 -9.74 3.95 -26.64
CA LYS A 18 -9.14 2.91 -25.78
C LYS A 18 -8.25 3.57 -24.70
N PRO A 19 -8.86 4.09 -23.62
CA PRO A 19 -8.09 4.69 -22.53
C PRO A 19 -7.26 3.62 -21.79
N PRO A 20 -6.06 3.98 -21.29
CA PRO A 20 -5.21 3.04 -20.55
C PRO A 20 -5.88 2.62 -19.24
N LEU A 21 -5.64 1.36 -18.86
CA LEU A 21 -6.02 0.80 -17.57
C LEU A 21 -4.94 1.11 -16.52
N TYR A 22 -5.38 1.54 -15.35
CA TYR A 22 -4.52 1.81 -14.21
C TYR A 22 -4.85 0.83 -13.09
N GLU A 23 -3.84 0.08 -12.66
CA GLU A 23 -3.93 -0.87 -11.56
C GLU A 23 -3.24 -0.31 -10.32
N MET A 24 -3.87 -0.43 -9.16
CA MET A 24 -3.28 -0.08 -7.86
C MET A 24 -3.61 -1.14 -6.82
N HIS A 25 -2.64 -1.41 -5.95
CA HIS A 25 -2.84 -2.16 -4.71
C HIS A 25 -3.13 -1.17 -3.58
N ILE A 26 -4.34 -1.22 -3.03
CA ILE A 26 -4.82 -0.32 -1.99
C ILE A 26 -5.07 -1.10 -0.70
N TYR A 27 -4.62 -0.56 0.43
CA TYR A 27 -4.87 -1.12 1.75
C TYR A 27 -5.95 -0.31 2.46
N ALA A 28 -7.10 -0.94 2.69
CA ALA A 28 -8.29 -0.28 3.25
C ALA A 28 -9.08 -1.27 4.13
N PRO A 29 -9.92 -0.79 5.06
CA PRO A 29 -10.78 -1.68 5.85
C PRO A 29 -11.91 -2.30 4.99
N ASP A 30 -12.48 -1.53 4.08
CA ASP A 30 -13.61 -1.91 3.23
C ASP A 30 -13.40 -1.44 1.78
N GLU A 31 -14.29 -1.89 0.89
CA GLU A 31 -14.23 -1.60 -0.54
C GLU A 31 -14.49 -0.13 -0.86
N VAL A 32 -15.38 0.54 -0.12
CA VAL A 32 -15.75 1.94 -0.34
C VAL A 32 -14.54 2.85 -0.11
N GLN A 33 -13.83 2.62 1.00
CA GLN A 33 -12.60 3.32 1.33
C GLN A 33 -11.48 2.99 0.34
N ALA A 34 -11.41 1.75 -0.15
CA ALA A 34 -10.45 1.35 -1.18
C ALA A 34 -10.65 2.14 -2.49
N LYS A 35 -11.90 2.21 -2.98
CA LYS A 35 -12.28 2.98 -4.17
C LYS A 35 -12.00 4.48 -3.99
N SER A 36 -12.30 5.03 -2.81
CA SER A 36 -12.01 6.44 -2.49
C SER A 36 -10.52 6.76 -2.59
N ARG A 37 -9.66 5.91 -1.98
CA ARG A 37 -8.20 6.04 -2.06
C ARG A 37 -7.67 5.88 -3.47
N PHE A 38 -8.22 4.94 -4.26
CA PHE A 38 -7.86 4.77 -5.66
C PHE A 38 -8.07 6.07 -6.46
N TRP A 39 -9.25 6.69 -6.34
CA TRP A 39 -9.54 7.96 -7.02
C TRP A 39 -8.67 9.12 -6.54
N PHE A 40 -8.32 9.15 -5.25
CA PHE A 40 -7.39 10.14 -4.72
C PHE A 40 -6.03 10.07 -5.42
N PHE A 41 -5.42 8.88 -5.49
CA PHE A 41 -4.13 8.69 -6.15
C PHE A 41 -4.21 8.88 -7.66
N LEU A 42 -5.27 8.39 -8.31
CA LEU A 42 -5.42 8.52 -9.75
C LEU A 42 -5.60 9.99 -10.18
N ARG A 43 -6.29 10.80 -9.36
CA ARG A 43 -6.38 12.24 -9.58
C ARG A 43 -5.01 12.91 -9.49
N GLN A 44 -4.19 12.56 -8.51
CA GLN A 44 -2.85 13.14 -8.33
C GLN A 44 -1.89 12.72 -9.45
N LEU A 45 -1.92 11.45 -9.86
CA LEU A 45 -0.93 10.89 -10.81
C LEU A 45 -1.32 11.09 -12.28
N LYS A 46 -2.62 11.02 -12.59
CA LYS A 46 -3.13 10.98 -13.98
C LYS A 46 -4.21 12.00 -14.27
N ARG A 47 -4.55 12.88 -13.32
CA ARG A 47 -5.59 13.93 -13.45
C ARG A 47 -6.97 13.39 -13.84
N VAL A 48 -7.26 12.13 -13.52
CA VAL A 48 -8.58 11.51 -13.76
C VAL A 48 -9.42 11.61 -12.48
N LYS A 49 -10.64 12.12 -12.60
CA LYS A 49 -11.62 12.24 -11.50
C LYS A 49 -12.63 11.10 -11.57
N LYS A 50 -13.26 10.77 -10.43
CA LYS A 50 -14.35 9.78 -10.35
C LYS A 50 -15.49 10.05 -11.33
N SER A 51 -15.83 11.31 -11.61
CA SER A 51 -16.92 11.66 -12.54
C SER A 51 -16.59 11.40 -14.01
N ALA A 52 -15.30 11.31 -14.36
CA ALA A 52 -14.83 11.13 -15.74
C ALA A 52 -14.11 9.79 -15.93
N GLY A 53 -14.31 8.84 -15.01
CA GLY A 53 -13.67 7.54 -15.03
C GLY A 53 -14.57 6.47 -14.44
N GLU A 54 -14.19 5.23 -14.68
CA GLU A 54 -14.89 4.05 -14.17
C GLU A 54 -13.90 3.09 -13.51
N ILE A 55 -14.39 2.32 -12.55
CA ILE A 55 -13.65 1.19 -11.97
C ILE A 55 -14.08 -0.06 -12.72
N VAL A 56 -13.12 -0.72 -13.35
CA VAL A 56 -13.34 -1.94 -14.14
C VAL A 56 -13.36 -3.17 -13.24
N GLU A 57 -12.44 -3.23 -12.27
CA GLU A 57 -12.36 -4.34 -11.32
C GLU A 57 -11.98 -3.83 -9.94
N CYS A 58 -12.61 -4.40 -8.91
CA CYS A 58 -12.20 -4.24 -7.52
C CYS A 58 -12.21 -5.62 -6.86
N LYS A 59 -11.02 -6.14 -6.54
CA LYS A 59 -10.84 -7.50 -6.04
C LYS A 59 -10.04 -7.50 -4.74
N VAL A 60 -10.51 -8.24 -3.74
CA VAL A 60 -9.73 -8.49 -2.53
C VAL A 60 -8.60 -9.47 -2.85
N ILE A 61 -7.37 -9.12 -2.49
CA ILE A 61 -6.21 -10.01 -2.57
C ILE A 61 -6.01 -10.66 -1.21
N ASN A 62 -6.01 -11.99 -1.23
CA ASN A 62 -5.61 -12.80 -0.09
C ASN A 62 -4.17 -13.30 -0.28
N GLU A 63 -3.44 -13.39 0.84
CA GLU A 63 -2.08 -13.89 0.84
C GLU A 63 -2.07 -15.40 0.55
N ARG A 64 -1.19 -15.84 -0.37
CA ARG A 64 -1.17 -17.26 -0.82
C ARG A 64 -0.84 -18.25 0.30
N LYS A 65 0.06 -17.86 1.21
CA LYS A 65 0.49 -18.67 2.35
C LYS A 65 0.36 -17.83 3.62
N PRO A 66 -0.84 -17.72 4.21
CA PRO A 66 -1.10 -16.80 5.32
C PRO A 66 -0.51 -17.30 6.65
N LEU A 67 -0.08 -18.56 6.75
CA LEU A 67 0.49 -19.14 7.97
C LEU A 67 2.03 -19.11 7.99
N THR A 68 2.66 -18.63 6.91
CA THR A 68 4.12 -18.56 6.83
C THR A 68 4.60 -17.16 7.17
N VAL A 69 5.48 -17.06 8.16
CA VAL A 69 6.12 -15.80 8.54
C VAL A 69 7.03 -15.30 7.42
N LYS A 70 6.96 -14.00 7.12
CA LYS A 70 7.71 -13.34 6.07
C LYS A 70 8.23 -12.00 6.57
N ASN A 71 9.31 -11.53 5.94
CA ASN A 71 9.80 -10.18 6.14
C ASN A 71 9.27 -9.30 4.99
N PHE A 72 8.75 -8.13 5.33
CA PHE A 72 8.21 -7.17 4.37
C PHE A 72 8.96 -5.84 4.49
N GLY A 73 9.53 -5.39 3.38
CA GLY A 73 10.00 -4.02 3.22
C GLY A 73 8.87 -3.13 2.73
N ILE A 74 8.65 -2.02 3.42
CA ILE A 74 7.62 -1.02 3.12
C ILE A 74 8.31 0.32 2.85
N TRP A 75 8.14 0.82 1.63
CA TRP A 75 8.51 2.17 1.25
C TRP A 75 7.26 3.03 1.34
N LEU A 76 7.32 4.05 2.18
CA LEU A 76 6.22 4.97 2.41
C LEU A 76 6.68 6.41 2.25
N ARG A 77 5.76 7.26 1.87
CA ARG A 77 5.89 8.70 1.96
C ARG A 77 4.93 9.15 3.05
N TYR A 78 5.35 10.04 3.92
CA TYR A 78 4.45 10.63 4.91
C TYR A 78 4.66 12.14 5.00
N ASP A 79 3.57 12.83 5.31
CA ASP A 79 3.58 14.25 5.58
C ASP A 79 3.71 14.48 7.10
N SER A 80 4.78 15.16 7.49
CA SER A 80 4.99 15.69 8.83
C SER A 80 4.43 17.11 8.94
N ARG A 81 4.57 17.75 10.10
CA ARG A 81 4.18 19.17 10.26
C ARG A 81 5.06 20.12 9.45
N SER A 82 6.29 19.72 9.16
CA SER A 82 7.30 20.58 8.52
C SER A 82 7.55 20.23 7.06
N GLY A 83 7.08 19.08 6.58
CA GLY A 83 7.26 18.69 5.18
C GLY A 83 6.97 17.23 4.90
N THR A 84 7.22 16.83 3.65
CA THR A 84 6.98 15.47 3.16
C THR A 84 8.28 14.67 3.15
N HIS A 85 8.27 13.48 3.75
CA HIS A 85 9.46 12.64 3.86
C HIS A 85 9.20 11.23 3.34
N ASN A 86 10.19 10.66 2.65
CA ASN A 86 10.18 9.27 2.26
C ASN A 86 10.86 8.43 3.37
N MET A 87 10.28 7.28 3.69
CA MET A 87 10.79 6.35 4.68
C MET A 87 10.77 4.93 4.15
N TYR A 88 11.73 4.15 4.64
CA TYR A 88 11.80 2.71 4.45
C TYR A 88 11.77 2.00 5.80
N ARG A 89 10.81 1.09 5.97
CA ARG A 89 10.63 0.29 7.18
C ARG A 89 10.49 -1.19 6.84
N GLU A 90 10.84 -2.04 7.81
CA GLU A 90 10.76 -3.49 7.69
C GLU A 90 9.91 -4.04 8.82
N TYR A 91 9.03 -4.99 8.47
CA TYR A 91 8.12 -5.66 9.40
C TYR A 91 8.13 -7.15 9.13
N ARG A 92 8.12 -7.95 10.21
CA ARG A 92 8.01 -9.41 10.15
C ARG A 92 6.57 -9.79 10.47
N ASP A 93 5.86 -10.34 9.51
CA ASP A 93 4.43 -10.62 9.62
C ASP A 93 4.01 -11.77 8.67
N LEU A 94 2.76 -12.21 8.77
CA LEU A 94 2.18 -13.30 8.00
C LEU A 94 1.73 -12.86 6.59
N THR A 95 1.19 -11.64 6.49
CA THR A 95 0.60 -11.10 5.25
C THR A 95 1.02 -9.65 5.01
N ARG A 96 0.98 -9.21 3.74
CA ARG A 96 1.23 -7.80 3.37
C ARG A 96 0.30 -6.84 4.11
N ALA A 97 -0.98 -7.19 4.22
CA ALA A 97 -1.99 -6.33 4.82
C ALA A 97 -1.79 -6.14 6.34
N LEU A 98 -1.32 -7.19 7.03
CA LEU A 98 -0.96 -7.10 8.45
C LEU A 98 0.32 -6.26 8.64
N ALA A 99 1.34 -6.47 7.81
CA ALA A 99 2.56 -5.65 7.84
C ALA A 99 2.25 -4.15 7.62
N VAL A 100 1.34 -3.81 6.70
CA VAL A 100 0.86 -2.44 6.51
C VAL A 100 0.08 -1.93 7.72
N THR A 101 -0.74 -2.78 8.36
CA THR A 101 -1.46 -2.42 9.59
C THR A 101 -0.48 -2.11 10.72
N GLN A 102 0.57 -2.92 10.90
CA GLN A 102 1.65 -2.68 11.85
C GLN A 102 2.40 -1.38 11.52
N CYS A 103 2.62 -1.12 10.23
CA CYS A 103 3.24 0.12 9.78
C CYS A 103 2.43 1.36 10.13
N TYR A 104 1.11 1.34 9.94
CA TYR A 104 0.24 2.46 10.34
C TYR A 104 0.31 2.72 11.84
N ARG A 105 0.32 1.66 12.66
CA ARG A 105 0.45 1.77 14.13
C ARG A 105 1.81 2.35 14.52
N ASP A 106 2.89 1.87 13.93
CA ASP A 106 4.26 2.31 14.25
C ASP A 106 4.52 3.76 13.80
N MET A 107 3.90 4.20 12.69
CA MET A 107 3.94 5.60 12.25
C MET A 107 3.08 6.51 13.13
N GLY A 108 1.93 6.03 13.61
CA GLY A 108 1.11 6.74 14.58
C GLY A 108 1.81 6.92 15.92
N ALA A 109 2.46 5.86 16.43
CA ALA A 109 3.15 5.90 17.71
C ALA A 109 4.43 6.77 17.68
N LYS A 110 5.33 6.51 16.71
CA LYS A 110 6.65 7.17 16.68
C LYS A 110 6.62 8.58 16.11
N HIS A 111 5.73 8.83 15.14
CA HIS A 111 5.72 10.08 14.37
C HIS A 111 4.41 10.86 14.48
N ARG A 112 3.44 10.38 15.28
CA ARG A 112 2.08 10.94 15.37
C ARG A 112 1.42 11.10 13.99
N ALA A 113 1.83 10.28 13.02
CA ALA A 113 1.33 10.36 11.67
C ALA A 113 -0.07 9.74 11.58
N ARG A 114 -1.00 10.46 10.97
CA ARG A 114 -2.36 9.98 10.76
C ARG A 114 -2.40 9.07 9.53
N PRO A 115 -3.31 8.08 9.46
CA PRO A 115 -3.42 7.24 8.28
C PRO A 115 -3.63 8.02 6.97
N SER A 116 -4.30 9.17 7.04
CA SER A 116 -4.52 10.06 5.88
C SER A 116 -3.23 10.65 5.32
N THR A 117 -2.21 10.89 6.16
CA THR A 117 -0.94 11.54 5.76
C THR A 117 0.13 10.53 5.34
N ILE A 118 -0.16 9.23 5.37
CA ILE A 118 0.76 8.16 4.99
C ILE A 118 0.33 7.58 3.65
N GLN A 119 1.27 7.56 2.71
CA GLN A 119 1.13 6.97 1.38
C GLN A 119 2.09 5.78 1.27
N ILE A 120 1.54 4.58 1.07
CA ILE A 120 2.35 3.39 0.83
C ILE A 120 2.74 3.36 -0.65
N MET A 121 4.02 3.50 -0.94
CA MET A 121 4.54 3.54 -2.32
C MET A 121 4.83 2.14 -2.86
N LYS A 122 5.43 1.29 -2.02
CA LYS A 122 5.82 -0.07 -2.41
C LYS A 122 5.87 -0.97 -1.19
N ILE A 123 5.47 -2.22 -1.38
CA ILE A 123 5.70 -3.30 -0.42
C ILE A 123 6.34 -4.46 -1.16
N LYS A 124 7.40 -5.02 -0.59
CA LYS A 124 8.12 -6.17 -1.15
C LYS A 124 8.35 -7.19 -0.04
N ARG A 125 8.10 -8.47 -0.32
CA ARG A 125 8.64 -9.55 0.53
C ARG A 125 10.15 -9.60 0.36
N LEU A 126 10.88 -9.59 1.46
CA LEU A 126 12.34 -9.61 1.48
C LEU A 126 12.84 -11.00 1.89
N PRO A 127 13.86 -11.54 1.20
CA PRO A 127 14.65 -12.64 1.75
C PRO A 127 15.44 -12.16 2.97
N ALA A 128 15.81 -13.07 3.88
CA ALA A 128 16.51 -12.74 5.13
C ALA A 128 17.79 -11.89 4.91
N LYS A 129 18.53 -12.19 3.83
CA LYS A 129 19.76 -11.47 3.44
C LYS A 129 19.54 -10.00 3.01
N GLU A 130 18.33 -9.62 2.62
CA GLU A 130 18.01 -8.25 2.17
C GLU A 130 17.49 -7.37 3.33
N CYS A 131 17.18 -7.94 4.49
CA CYS A 131 16.71 -7.20 5.64
C CYS A 131 17.86 -6.40 6.28
N ARG A 132 17.59 -5.14 6.63
CA ARG A 132 18.59 -4.19 7.12
C ARG A 132 18.30 -3.69 8.52
N ARG A 133 17.08 -3.89 9.04
CA ARG A 133 16.68 -3.32 10.33
C ARG A 133 17.00 -4.29 11.47
N PRO A 134 17.74 -3.84 12.52
CA PRO A 134 18.13 -4.70 13.64
C PRO A 134 16.96 -5.45 14.30
N HIS A 135 15.82 -4.78 14.45
CA HIS A 135 14.63 -5.36 15.07
C HIS A 135 13.99 -6.49 14.25
N VAL A 136 14.33 -6.61 12.95
CA VAL A 136 13.91 -7.73 12.09
C VAL A 136 15.00 -8.78 12.02
N THR A 137 16.26 -8.37 11.84
CA THR A 137 17.39 -9.30 11.65
C THR A 137 17.67 -10.14 12.89
N GLN A 138 17.35 -9.65 14.09
CA GLN A 138 17.47 -10.45 15.32
C GLN A 138 16.65 -11.74 15.28
N PHE A 139 15.56 -11.81 14.50
CA PHE A 139 14.69 -12.99 14.40
C PHE A 139 15.10 -13.97 13.29
N HIS A 140 16.31 -13.84 12.74
CA HIS A 140 16.80 -14.70 11.67
C HIS A 140 17.63 -15.89 12.17
N ASP A 141 18.02 -15.86 13.45
CA ASP A 141 18.73 -16.99 14.06
C ASP A 141 17.78 -18.19 14.17
N SER A 142 18.24 -19.35 13.70
CA SER A 142 17.54 -20.63 13.76
C SER A 142 17.38 -21.18 15.17
N LYS A 143 18.12 -20.65 16.15
CA LYS A 143 18.12 -21.12 17.54
C LYS A 143 17.15 -20.35 18.45
N ILE A 144 16.38 -19.43 17.88
CA ILE A 144 15.34 -18.64 18.57
C ILE A 144 14.01 -19.41 18.60
#